data_AF-A0A3D9E9E4-F1
#
_entry.id   AF-A0A3D9E9E4-F1
#
_cell.length_a   1.000
_cell.length_b   1.000
_cell.length_c   1.000
_cell.angle_alpha   90.00
_cell.angle_beta   90.00
_cell.angle_gamma   90.00
#
_symmetry.space_group_name_H-M   'P 1'
#
loop_
_entity.id
_entity.type
_entity.pdbx_description
1 polymer ?
#
loop_
_entity_poly.entity_id
_entity_poly.type
_entity_poly.pdbx_seq_one_letter_code
_entity_poly.pdbx_strand_id
1 'polypeptide(L)'
;MKNAIDAAVPSSLRRARVVLPVLLVAGVLAFSGCASTSGSATPSPTETAASATPTASPTSSEAPSPTTAPTAGGSDATDAPFNGQILIITSEVRDGALQVSAMVPGVSESGGTCTLTLVSTGAKVESTANEGKDVTYCGLMSIAVGDSSADPAFQVAYSSRTTSAKSAVTTVEPTS
;
A
#
# COMPACT_ATOMS: atom_id res chain seq x y z
N MET A 1 32.14 -1.71 53.91
CA MET A 1 31.94 -3.18 54.02
C MET A 1 31.09 -3.53 52.79
N LYS A 2 31.59 -4.12 51.67
CA LYS A 2 32.28 -5.42 51.45
C LYS A 2 31.46 -6.57 52.08
N ASN A 3 31.02 -7.65 51.41
CA ASN A 3 31.27 -8.24 50.06
C ASN A 3 29.97 -8.28 49.21
N ALA A 4 29.88 -8.61 47.90
CA ALA A 4 30.76 -9.19 46.85
C ALA A 4 30.73 -10.73 46.63
N ILE A 5 29.79 -11.20 45.76
CA ILE A 5 29.67 -12.49 45.03
C ILE A 5 28.59 -12.26 43.95
N ASP A 6 28.72 -12.43 42.63
CA ASP A 6 29.66 -13.08 41.69
C ASP A 6 29.46 -14.60 41.43
N ALA A 7 29.46 -14.92 40.12
CA ALA A 7 29.45 -16.20 39.41
C ALA A 7 28.35 -17.25 39.66
N ALA A 8 27.54 -17.52 38.62
CA ALA A 8 27.66 -18.76 37.84
C ALA A 8 26.85 -18.72 36.52
N VAL A 9 27.56 -18.69 35.38
CA VAL A 9 26.98 -18.89 34.04
C VAL A 9 27.24 -20.33 33.59
N PRO A 10 26.22 -21.16 33.30
CA PRO A 10 26.41 -22.45 32.62
C PRO A 10 26.31 -22.28 31.09
N SER A 11 27.41 -21.83 30.47
CA SER A 11 27.55 -21.80 29.00
C SER A 11 28.26 -23.05 28.48
N SER A 12 27.54 -24.17 28.41
CA SER A 12 28.06 -25.40 27.79
C SER A 12 26.96 -26.33 27.27
N LEU A 13 26.74 -26.31 25.96
CA LEU A 13 26.61 -27.54 25.16
C LEU A 13 26.87 -27.23 23.67
N ARG A 14 28.13 -27.40 23.28
CA ARG A 14 28.58 -27.27 21.88
C ARG A 14 28.23 -28.53 21.08
N ARG A 15 27.89 -28.33 19.80
CA ARG A 15 28.07 -29.26 18.66
C ARG A 15 27.30 -30.59 18.64
N ALA A 16 26.24 -30.59 17.84
CA ALA A 16 26.06 -31.48 16.68
C ALA A 16 25.71 -30.52 15.50
N ARG A 17 26.42 -30.36 14.36
CA ARG A 17 27.15 -31.26 13.44
C ARG A 17 26.29 -32.42 12.93
N VAL A 18 26.31 -32.65 11.59
CA VAL A 18 25.79 -33.84 10.85
C VAL A 18 24.24 -33.77 10.65
N VAL A 19 23.60 -33.70 9.46
CA VAL A 19 23.99 -33.73 8.02
C VAL A 19 23.05 -32.84 7.18
N LEU A 20 23.54 -32.29 6.06
CA LEU A 20 22.71 -31.79 4.94
C LEU A 20 22.60 -32.87 3.84
N PRO A 21 21.41 -33.41 3.52
CA PRO A 21 21.18 -34.15 2.29
C PRO A 21 20.40 -33.30 1.28
N VAL A 22 21.10 -32.87 0.23
CA VAL A 22 20.50 -32.37 -1.02
C VAL A 22 19.69 -33.50 -1.66
N LEU A 23 18.42 -33.27 -2.01
CA LEU A 23 17.64 -34.22 -2.79
C LEU A 23 16.67 -33.53 -3.77
N LEU A 24 17.15 -33.41 -5.01
CA LEU A 24 16.44 -33.40 -6.29
C LEU A 24 14.99 -32.86 -6.33
N VAL A 25 14.84 -31.63 -6.83
CA VAL A 25 13.63 -31.20 -7.54
C VAL A 25 13.95 -31.15 -9.04
N ALA A 26 13.44 -32.14 -9.78
CA ALA A 26 13.45 -32.18 -11.25
C ALA A 26 12.04 -32.53 -11.75
N GLY A 27 11.06 -31.71 -11.36
CA GLY A 27 9.68 -31.79 -11.83
C GLY A 27 9.54 -31.16 -13.22
N VAL A 28 8.99 -31.92 -14.15
CA VAL A 28 8.83 -31.55 -15.57
C VAL A 28 7.52 -30.76 -15.77
N LEU A 29 7.41 -30.07 -16.92
CA LEU A 29 6.18 -29.54 -17.57
C LEU A 29 5.76 -28.09 -17.22
N ALA A 30 6.00 -27.18 -18.18
CA ALA A 30 4.96 -26.27 -18.69
C ALA A 30 5.35 -25.71 -20.08
N PHE A 31 4.53 -26.01 -21.09
CA PHE A 31 4.53 -25.33 -22.39
C PHE A 31 3.71 -24.03 -22.31
N SER A 32 3.93 -23.12 -23.27
CA SER A 32 3.16 -21.89 -23.60
C SER A 32 3.86 -20.57 -23.22
N GLY A 33 3.93 -19.56 -24.08
CA GLY A 33 3.51 -19.49 -25.48
C GLY A 33 3.93 -18.17 -26.12
N CYS A 34 4.09 -18.15 -27.44
CA CYS A 34 4.51 -16.95 -28.17
C CYS A 34 3.40 -15.89 -28.23
N ALA A 35 3.66 -14.67 -27.80
CA ALA A 35 2.84 -13.50 -28.12
C ALA A 35 3.47 -12.76 -29.31
N SER A 36 2.91 -12.96 -30.51
CA SER A 36 3.39 -12.35 -31.75
C SER A 36 2.99 -10.88 -31.87
N THR A 37 3.87 -10.12 -32.54
CA THR A 37 3.68 -8.72 -32.95
C THR A 37 2.45 -8.49 -33.83
N SER A 38 1.77 -7.35 -33.66
CA SER A 38 1.09 -6.51 -34.67
C SER A 38 0.33 -5.37 -33.96
N GLY A 39 0.25 -4.14 -34.47
CA GLY A 39 0.83 -3.59 -35.70
C GLY A 39 0.76 -2.06 -35.70
N SER A 40 1.55 -1.43 -36.58
CA SER A 40 1.61 0.03 -36.75
C SER A 40 0.55 0.53 -37.73
N ALA A 41 -0.09 1.67 -37.46
CA ALA A 41 -0.96 2.37 -38.43
C ALA A 41 -1.06 3.87 -38.14
N THR A 42 -0.11 4.65 -38.66
CA THR A 42 -0.26 6.09 -38.92
C THR A 42 -0.86 6.26 -40.32
N PRO A 43 -1.90 7.10 -40.49
CA PRO A 43 -1.68 8.30 -41.30
C PRO A 43 -2.36 9.59 -40.78
N SER A 44 -1.61 10.67 -40.91
CA SER A 44 -2.04 12.07 -41.07
C SER A 44 -1.91 12.43 -42.58
N PRO A 45 -2.34 13.59 -43.12
CA PRO A 45 -3.19 14.67 -42.61
C PRO A 45 -4.44 14.95 -43.50
N THR A 46 -5.23 15.97 -43.17
CA THR A 46 -5.96 16.76 -44.19
C THR A 46 -5.87 18.24 -43.83
N GLU A 47 -5.22 19.02 -44.71
CA GLU A 47 -5.21 20.48 -44.65
C GLU A 47 -6.51 21.04 -45.25
N THR A 48 -6.99 22.18 -44.76
CA THR A 48 -7.71 23.19 -45.58
C THR A 48 -7.53 24.55 -44.94
N ALA A 49 -6.86 25.46 -45.65
CA ALA A 49 -6.65 26.83 -45.24
C ALA A 49 -7.87 27.71 -45.54
N ALA A 50 -8.14 28.69 -44.67
CA ALA A 50 -8.98 29.85 -45.00
C ALA A 50 -8.31 31.11 -44.45
N SER A 51 -7.93 32.02 -45.36
CA SER A 51 -7.21 33.26 -45.05
C SER A 51 -8.19 34.44 -45.04
N ALA A 52 -8.15 35.26 -43.99
CA ALA A 52 -8.57 36.66 -44.03
C ALA A 52 -8.06 37.44 -42.80
N THR A 53 -7.11 38.37 -43.02
CA THR A 53 -6.86 39.50 -42.12
C THR A 53 -7.80 40.66 -42.47
N PRO A 54 -8.19 41.50 -41.49
CA PRO A 54 -7.51 42.80 -41.45
C PRO A 54 -7.19 43.34 -40.05
N THR A 55 -6.24 44.27 -40.03
CA THR A 55 -5.67 44.97 -38.87
C THR A 55 -6.61 46.03 -38.27
N ALA A 56 -6.74 46.05 -36.95
CA ALA A 56 -6.97 47.28 -36.18
C ALA A 56 -6.38 47.16 -34.76
N SER A 57 -5.63 48.18 -34.33
CA SER A 57 -5.17 48.41 -32.95
C SER A 57 -5.19 49.93 -32.75
N PRO A 58 -5.58 50.46 -31.57
CA PRO A 58 -4.59 50.61 -30.50
C PRO A 58 -5.08 50.55 -29.03
N THR A 59 -4.16 50.06 -28.17
CA THR A 59 -3.81 50.56 -26.82
C THR A 59 -4.76 50.43 -25.60
N SER A 60 -4.30 49.56 -24.67
CA SER A 60 -4.37 49.58 -23.19
C SER A 60 -5.71 49.71 -22.43
N SER A 61 -6.07 48.64 -21.71
CA SER A 61 -6.39 48.71 -20.27
C SER A 61 -6.24 47.34 -19.57
N GLU A 62 -5.62 47.38 -18.37
CA GLU A 62 -5.61 46.44 -17.23
C GLU A 62 -5.79 44.90 -17.30
N ALA A 63 -5.13 44.24 -16.34
CA ALA A 63 -5.22 42.81 -16.00
C ALA A 63 -6.58 42.47 -15.33
N PRO A 64 -7.05 41.19 -15.22
CA PRO A 64 -6.26 39.98 -15.03
C PRO A 64 -6.52 38.80 -15.99
N SER A 65 -5.60 37.84 -15.97
CA SER A 65 -5.67 36.58 -16.71
C SER A 65 -6.68 35.60 -16.10
N PRO A 66 -7.71 35.14 -16.83
CA PRO A 66 -8.37 33.88 -16.51
C PRO A 66 -7.47 32.73 -16.98
N THR A 67 -6.61 32.23 -16.10
CA THR A 67 -5.98 30.92 -16.31
C THR A 67 -7.08 29.87 -16.28
N THR A 68 -7.59 29.48 -17.45
CA THR A 68 -8.38 28.27 -17.63
C THR A 68 -7.48 27.06 -17.37
N ALA A 69 -7.33 26.72 -16.09
CA ALA A 69 -6.93 25.38 -15.71
C ALA A 69 -7.88 24.37 -16.39
N PRO A 70 -7.38 23.20 -16.83
CA PRO A 70 -8.27 22.14 -17.27
C PRO A 70 -9.18 21.78 -16.10
N THR A 71 -10.48 21.94 -16.28
CA THR A 71 -11.49 21.37 -15.38
C THR A 71 -11.22 19.87 -15.31
N ALA A 72 -10.63 19.42 -14.22
CA ALA A 72 -10.56 18.01 -13.91
C ALA A 72 -12.01 17.50 -13.89
N GLY A 73 -12.31 16.56 -14.78
CA GLY A 73 -13.67 16.06 -14.96
C GLY A 73 -14.24 15.58 -13.63
N GLY A 74 -15.46 15.99 -13.33
CA GLY A 74 -16.14 15.57 -12.11
C GLY A 74 -16.23 14.06 -12.04
N SER A 75 -15.54 13.49 -11.05
CA SER A 75 -16.05 12.35 -10.32
C SER A 75 -16.51 12.90 -8.98
N ASP A 76 -17.74 13.42 -8.96
CA ASP A 76 -18.48 13.62 -7.71
C ASP A 76 -18.67 12.25 -7.07
N ALA A 77 -17.73 11.87 -6.20
CA ALA A 77 -17.85 10.75 -5.29
C ALA A 77 -19.00 11.08 -4.33
N THR A 78 -20.19 10.73 -4.79
CA THR A 78 -21.46 10.99 -4.13
C THR A 78 -21.60 10.06 -2.93
N ASP A 79 -22.16 10.64 -1.87
CA ASP A 79 -22.42 10.06 -0.55
C ASP A 79 -21.18 9.90 0.34
N ALA A 80 -21.25 10.51 1.53
CA ALA A 80 -20.12 10.59 2.43
C ALA A 80 -19.88 9.21 3.07
N PRO A 81 -18.70 8.59 2.90
CA PRO A 81 -18.50 7.22 3.32
C PRO A 81 -18.67 7.01 4.82
N PHE A 82 -19.08 5.80 5.21
CA PHE A 82 -19.10 5.38 6.61
C PHE A 82 -17.72 5.58 7.24
N ASN A 83 -17.62 6.54 8.17
CA ASN A 83 -16.40 6.91 8.89
C ASN A 83 -16.09 5.90 10.02
N GLY A 84 -16.05 4.62 9.67
CA GLY A 84 -15.80 3.53 10.60
C GLY A 84 -14.41 3.60 11.22
N GLN A 85 -14.29 3.09 12.44
CA GLN A 85 -12.97 2.72 12.98
C GLN A 85 -12.60 1.34 12.43
N ILE A 86 -11.36 1.23 11.93
CA ILE A 86 -10.76 -0.05 11.59
C ILE A 86 -10.28 -0.70 12.88
N LEU A 87 -10.70 -1.95 13.11
CA LEU A 87 -10.17 -2.77 14.20
C LEU A 87 -8.98 -3.57 13.70
N ILE A 88 -7.85 -3.45 14.40
CA ILE A 88 -6.68 -4.32 14.19
C ILE A 88 -6.98 -5.68 14.84
N ILE A 89 -6.84 -6.76 14.07
CA ILE A 89 -7.08 -8.14 14.55
C ILE A 89 -5.76 -8.74 15.04
N THR A 90 -4.69 -8.59 14.26
CA THR A 90 -3.33 -8.98 14.65
C THR A 90 -2.33 -7.91 14.22
N SER A 91 -1.26 -7.75 14.99
CA SER A 91 -0.10 -6.96 14.62
C SER A 91 1.15 -7.52 15.32
N GLU A 92 2.12 -8.00 14.54
CA GLU A 92 3.34 -8.62 15.06
C GLU A 92 4.54 -8.31 14.15
N VAL A 93 5.75 -8.28 14.70
CA VAL A 93 6.99 -8.20 13.90
C VAL A 93 7.57 -9.60 13.76
N ARG A 94 7.72 -10.07 12.52
CA ARG A 94 8.24 -11.40 12.20
C ARG A 94 9.15 -11.33 10.99
N ASP A 95 10.33 -11.93 11.09
CA ASP A 95 11.34 -12.00 10.02
C ASP A 95 11.72 -10.62 9.42
N GLY A 96 11.74 -9.57 10.26
CA GLY A 96 12.04 -8.18 9.85
C GLY A 96 10.87 -7.45 9.17
N ALA A 97 9.67 -8.02 9.17
CA ALA A 97 8.46 -7.39 8.64
C ALA A 97 7.39 -7.24 9.72
N LEU A 98 6.75 -6.08 9.76
CA LEU A 98 5.50 -5.86 10.48
C LEU A 98 4.37 -6.50 9.67
N GLN A 99 3.70 -7.48 10.28
CA GLN A 99 2.55 -8.18 9.72
C GLN A 99 1.28 -7.73 10.46
N VAL A 100 0.29 -7.22 9.73
CA VAL A 100 -0.95 -6.69 10.29
C VAL A 100 -2.15 -7.26 9.56
N SER A 101 -3.17 -7.69 10.31
CA SER A 101 -4.51 -7.98 9.79
C SER A 101 -5.54 -7.11 10.50
N ALA A 102 -6.63 -6.75 9.81
CA ALA A 102 -7.62 -5.81 10.31
C ALA A 102 -9.01 -6.06 9.72
N MET A 103 -10.05 -5.44 10.26
CA MET A 103 -11.37 -5.40 9.65
C MET A 103 -12.10 -4.07 9.85
N VAL A 104 -13.06 -3.81 8.97
CA VAL A 104 -14.01 -2.71 9.05
C VAL A 104 -15.36 -3.28 9.53
N PRO A 105 -15.78 -3.04 10.79
CA PRO A 105 -17.05 -3.55 11.30
C PRO A 105 -18.25 -2.78 10.72
N GLY A 106 -19.36 -3.49 10.49
CA GLY A 106 -20.61 -2.89 10.01
C GLY A 106 -20.63 -2.60 8.50
N VAL A 107 -19.61 -3.01 7.78
CA VAL A 107 -19.45 -2.86 6.32
C VAL A 107 -19.24 -4.25 5.75
N SER A 108 -19.97 -4.62 4.70
CA SER A 108 -19.80 -5.87 3.95
C SER A 108 -19.74 -5.51 2.48
N GLU A 109 -18.54 -5.29 1.95
CA GLU A 109 -18.36 -4.95 0.54
C GLU A 109 -17.02 -5.46 -0.01
N SER A 110 -17.06 -5.88 -1.27
CA SER A 110 -15.92 -6.40 -2.02
C SER A 110 -15.29 -5.34 -2.93
N GLY A 111 -13.99 -5.49 -3.22
CA GLY A 111 -13.28 -4.62 -4.17
C GLY A 111 -12.79 -3.27 -3.60
N GLY A 112 -12.82 -3.09 -2.27
CA GLY A 112 -12.07 -2.03 -1.61
C GLY A 112 -10.60 -2.40 -1.36
N THR A 113 -9.78 -1.42 -1.04
CA THR A 113 -8.35 -1.56 -0.76
C THR A 113 -8.06 -1.21 0.69
N CYS A 114 -7.29 -2.06 1.38
CA CYS A 114 -6.69 -1.72 2.66
C CYS A 114 -5.23 -1.27 2.46
N THR A 115 -4.83 -0.22 3.16
CA THR A 115 -3.46 0.35 3.10
C THR A 115 -2.87 0.38 4.50
N LEU A 116 -1.84 -0.43 4.75
CA LEU A 116 -1.00 -0.33 5.94
C LEU A 116 0.07 0.74 5.69
N THR A 117 0.22 1.68 6.63
CA THR A 117 1.24 2.74 6.60
C THR A 117 2.11 2.64 7.86
N LEU A 118 3.44 2.58 7.68
CA LEU A 118 4.40 2.69 8.78
C LEU A 118 4.63 4.17 9.11
N VAL A 119 4.43 4.58 10.36
CA VAL A 119 4.44 6.02 10.74
C VAL A 119 5.84 6.62 10.70
N SER A 120 6.89 5.83 11.01
CA SER A 120 8.27 6.32 11.07
C SER A 120 8.87 6.68 9.71
N THR A 121 8.44 6.02 8.63
CA THR A 121 8.98 6.22 7.28
C THR A 121 7.96 6.71 6.26
N GLY A 122 6.66 6.64 6.59
CA GLY A 122 5.57 6.86 5.64
C GLY A 122 5.43 5.76 4.58
N ALA A 123 6.21 4.66 4.68
CA ALA A 123 6.15 3.54 3.76
C ALA A 123 4.78 2.85 3.83
N LYS A 124 4.31 2.32 2.70
CA LYS A 124 2.97 1.73 2.55
C LYS A 124 3.01 0.38 1.87
N VAL A 125 2.07 -0.47 2.25
CA VAL A 125 1.70 -1.69 1.52
C VAL A 125 0.18 -1.76 1.42
N GLU A 126 -0.31 -2.28 0.30
CA GLU A 126 -1.74 -2.40 0.02
C GLU A 126 -2.15 -3.88 -0.09
N SER A 127 -3.40 -4.15 0.26
CA SER A 127 -4.01 -5.47 0.14
C SER A 127 -5.49 -5.33 -0.24
N THR A 128 -5.97 -6.21 -1.12
CA THR A 128 -7.38 -6.25 -1.49
C THR A 128 -8.21 -6.67 -0.30
N ALA A 129 -9.25 -5.90 0.00
CA ALA A 129 -10.18 -6.24 1.06
C ALA A 129 -11.17 -7.32 0.62
N ASN A 130 -11.51 -8.20 1.55
CA ASN A 130 -12.39 -9.34 1.32
C ASN A 130 -13.68 -9.17 2.10
N GLU A 131 -14.81 -9.36 1.41
CA GLU A 131 -16.13 -9.27 2.01
C GLU A 131 -16.38 -10.45 2.98
N GLY A 132 -17.03 -10.17 4.10
CA GLY A 132 -17.40 -11.14 5.12
C GLY A 132 -18.71 -10.75 5.80
N LYS A 133 -19.27 -11.63 6.64
CA LYS A 133 -20.57 -11.37 7.28
C LYS A 133 -20.50 -10.15 8.21
N ASP A 134 -21.16 -9.06 7.80
CA ASP A 134 -21.23 -7.77 8.49
C ASP A 134 -19.87 -7.08 8.73
N VAL A 135 -18.79 -7.56 8.08
CA VAL A 135 -17.42 -7.05 8.23
C VAL A 135 -16.65 -7.18 6.92
N THR A 136 -15.81 -6.19 6.61
CA THR A 136 -14.86 -6.25 5.50
C THR A 136 -13.46 -6.51 6.06
N TYR A 137 -12.84 -7.62 5.67
CA TYR A 137 -11.52 -8.03 6.14
C TYR A 137 -10.40 -7.43 5.30
N CYS A 138 -9.47 -6.74 5.95
CA CYS A 138 -8.14 -6.51 5.41
C CYS A 138 -7.30 -7.78 5.60
N GLY A 139 -6.95 -8.43 4.47
CA GLY A 139 -6.02 -9.55 4.48
C GLY A 139 -4.66 -9.16 5.05
N LEU A 140 -3.81 -10.16 5.31
CA LEU A 140 -2.50 -9.95 5.92
C LEU A 140 -1.65 -8.98 5.08
N MET A 141 -1.35 -7.82 5.65
CA MET A 141 -0.47 -6.80 5.08
C MET A 141 0.91 -6.95 5.74
N SER A 142 1.97 -7.03 4.93
CA SER A 142 3.34 -7.20 5.41
C SER A 142 4.22 -6.08 4.89
N ILE A 143 4.89 -5.35 5.79
CA ILE A 143 5.79 -4.25 5.45
C ILE A 143 7.11 -4.38 6.19
N ALA A 144 8.22 -4.23 5.47
CA ALA A 144 9.55 -4.30 6.07
C ALA A 144 9.73 -3.19 7.13
N VAL A 145 10.18 -3.57 8.32
CA VAL A 145 10.58 -2.65 9.39
C VAL A 145 12.08 -2.78 9.56
N GLY A 146 12.81 -1.70 9.27
CA GLY A 146 14.26 -1.67 9.48
C GLY A 146 14.61 -1.75 10.97
N ASP A 147 15.87 -2.09 11.27
CA ASP A 147 16.38 -2.35 12.63
C ASP A 147 16.22 -1.17 13.63
N SER A 148 15.80 0.00 13.16
CA SER A 148 15.69 1.24 13.90
C SER A 148 14.48 1.35 14.86
N SER A 149 13.54 0.41 14.85
CA SER A 149 12.31 0.50 15.66
C SER A 149 12.01 -0.84 16.36
N ALA A 150 12.28 -0.90 17.67
CA ALA A 150 11.86 -2.03 18.50
C ALA A 150 10.34 -2.21 18.49
N ASP A 151 9.60 -1.09 18.57
CA ASP A 151 8.14 -1.04 18.58
C ASP A 151 7.64 -0.21 17.38
N PRO A 152 7.44 -0.81 16.19
CA PRO A 152 7.00 -0.05 15.01
C PRO A 152 5.57 0.49 15.18
N ALA A 153 5.43 1.81 15.04
CA ALA A 153 4.14 2.48 14.99
C ALA A 153 3.56 2.46 13.57
N PHE A 154 2.28 2.08 13.44
CA PHE A 154 1.60 1.93 12.15
C PHE A 154 0.14 2.42 12.20
N GLN A 155 -0.47 2.54 11.03
CA GLN A 155 -1.88 2.84 10.85
C GLN A 155 -2.42 2.06 9.65
N VAL A 156 -3.65 1.55 9.73
CA VAL A 156 -4.39 0.98 8.60
C VAL A 156 -5.45 1.97 8.14
N ALA A 157 -5.60 2.11 6.83
CA ALA A 157 -6.72 2.77 6.17
C ALA A 157 -7.46 1.78 5.27
N TYR A 158 -8.72 2.06 4.99
CA TYR A 158 -9.55 1.34 4.04
C TYR A 158 -10.24 2.35 3.12
N SER A 159 -10.36 2.02 1.84
CA SER A 159 -11.13 2.81 0.88
C SER A 159 -11.81 1.92 -0.15
N SER A 160 -13.06 2.22 -0.45
CA SER A 160 -13.83 1.67 -1.57
C SER A 160 -14.47 2.83 -2.36
N ARG A 161 -15.55 2.57 -3.09
CA ARG A 161 -16.39 3.62 -3.71
C ARG A 161 -17.36 4.26 -2.72
N THR A 162 -17.66 3.58 -1.63
CA THR A 162 -18.80 3.80 -0.71
C THR A 162 -18.38 3.93 0.74
N THR A 163 -17.15 3.51 1.09
CA THR A 163 -16.62 3.51 2.44
C THR A 163 -15.18 4.01 2.47
N SER A 164 -14.81 4.68 3.56
CA SER A 164 -13.45 5.08 3.87
C SER A 164 -13.31 5.10 5.38
N ALA A 165 -12.37 4.29 5.89
CA ALA A 165 -12.20 4.06 7.32
C ALA A 165 -10.71 4.15 7.70
N LYS A 166 -10.43 4.42 8.96
CA LYS A 166 -9.05 4.51 9.47
C LYS A 166 -8.93 3.95 10.88
N SER A 167 -7.80 3.31 11.18
CA SER A 167 -7.44 2.96 12.55
C SER A 167 -6.85 4.18 13.27
N ALA A 168 -6.76 4.11 14.60
CA ALA A 168 -5.78 4.92 15.34
C ALA A 168 -4.34 4.57 14.90
N VAL A 169 -3.37 5.36 15.34
CA VAL A 169 -1.97 4.91 15.30
C VAL A 169 -1.78 3.87 16.40
N THR A 170 -1.21 2.72 16.04
CA THR A 170 -1.01 1.57 16.93
C THR A 170 0.47 1.20 16.92
N THR A 171 1.00 0.77 18.06
CA THR A 171 2.33 0.15 18.20
C THR A 171 2.17 -1.35 18.41
N VAL A 172 3.11 -2.15 17.92
CA VAL A 172 3.20 -3.57 18.30
C VAL A 172 3.55 -3.66 19.79
N GLU A 173 2.94 -4.60 20.50
CA GLU A 173 3.27 -4.86 21.91
C GLU A 173 4.48 -5.82 21.97
N PRO A 174 5.54 -5.51 22.75
CA PRO A 174 6.75 -6.33 22.76
C PRO A 174 6.52 -7.68 23.44
N THR A 175 6.79 -8.77 22.72
CA THR A 175 6.81 -10.13 23.28
C THR A 175 8.03 -10.28 24.20
N SER A 176 7.80 -10.24 25.51
CA SER A 176 8.79 -10.48 26.58
C SER A 176 8.98 -11.96 26.91
#